data_AF-F3UAT5-F1
#
_entry.id   AF-F3UAT5-F1
#
_cell.length_a   1.000
_cell.length_b   1.000
_cell.length_c   1.000
_cell.angle_alpha   90.00
_cell.angle_beta   90.00
_cell.angle_gamma   90.00
#
_symmetry.space_group_name_H-M   'P 1'
#
loop_
_entity.id
_entity.type
_entity.pdbx_description
1 polymer ?
#
loop_
_entity_poly.entity_id
_entity_poly.type
_entity_poly.pdbx_seq_one_letter_code
_entity_poly.pdbx_strand_id
1 'polypeptide(L)' 'MDWSQVDKEDYLLAMERSPIRDTEIKHVLKQALTKDIHNRNLYMKGVDHSYYYEGYSLYKAEDL' A
#
# COMPACT_ATOMS: atom_id res chain seq x y z
N MET A 1 6.64 3.15 3.31
CA MET A 1 5.43 3.53 2.55
C MET A 1 4.27 3.38 3.49
N ASP A 2 3.48 4.44 3.65
CA ASP A 2 2.27 4.40 4.46
C ASP A 2 1.09 3.99 3.58
N TRP A 3 0.85 2.68 3.48
CA TRP A 3 -0.21 2.11 2.65
C TRP A 3 -1.61 2.51 3.11
N SER A 4 -1.77 3.00 4.34
CA SER A 4 -3.07 3.53 4.81
C SER A 4 -3.52 4.79 4.06
N GLN A 5 -2.59 5.48 3.40
CA GLN A 5 -2.87 6.68 2.60
C GLN A 5 -3.14 6.36 1.13
N VAL A 6 -3.09 5.09 0.73
CA VAL A 6 -3.37 4.63 -0.63
C VAL A 6 -4.75 3.99 -0.65
N ASP A 7 -5.66 4.50 -1.47
CA ASP A 7 -6.94 3.84 -1.68
C ASP A 7 -6.75 2.53 -2.47
N LYS A 8 -7.51 1.50 -2.09
CA LYS A 8 -7.43 0.17 -2.71
C LYS A 8 -7.76 0.23 -4.20
N GLU A 9 -8.83 0.93 -4.57
CA GLU A 9 -9.29 1.00 -5.96
C GLU A 9 -8.29 1.80 -6.81
N ASP A 10 -7.78 2.91 -6.28
CA ASP A 10 -6.75 3.72 -6.96
C ASP A 10 -5.47 2.91 -7.20
N TYR A 11 -5.04 2.11 -6.23
CA TYR A 11 -3.89 1.22 -6.39
C TYR A 11 -4.14 0.17 -7.48
N LEU A 12 -5.27 -0.54 -7.44
CA LEU A 12 -5.59 -1.59 -8.41
C LEU A 12 -5.69 -1.02 -9.84
N LEU A 13 -6.41 0.09 -10.02
CA LEU A 13 -6.53 0.78 -11.31
C LEU A 13 -5.18 1.28 -11.84
N ALA A 14 -4.33 1.82 -10.95
CA ALA A 14 -3.00 2.27 -11.32
C ALA A 14 -2.08 1.10 -11.71
N MET A 15 -2.23 -0.06 -11.06
CA MET A 15 -1.50 -1.28 -11.39
C MET A 15 -1.92 -1.85 -12.75
N GLU A 16 -3.22 -1.88 -13.07
CA GLU A 16 -3.73 -2.31 -14.38
C GLU A 16 -3.22 -1.41 -15.52
N ARG A 17 -3.08 -0.10 -15.27
CA ARG A 17 -2.54 0.87 -16.24
C ARG A 17 -1.02 0.86 -16.35
N SER A 18 -0.31 0.37 -15.34
CA SER A 18 1.15 0.41 -15.26
C SER A 18 1.91 -0.15 -16.50
N PRO A 19 1.41 -1.17 -17.23
CA PRO A 19 2.10 -1.67 -18.44
C PRO A 19 2.07 -0.66 -19.60
N ILE A 20 1.11 0.26 -19.59
CA ILE A 20 0.93 1.29 -20.61
C ILE A 20 1.59 2.60 -20.14
N ARG A 21 1.35 2.97 -18.88
CA ARG A 21 1.88 4.21 -18.30
C ARG A 21 1.97 4.12 -16.77
N ASP A 22 3.14 4.44 -16.25
CA ASP A 22 3.43 4.34 -14.81
C ASP A 22 3.20 5.65 -14.03
N THR A 23 2.65 6.69 -14.67
CA THR A 23 2.45 7.99 -14.04
C THR A 23 1.43 7.94 -12.90
N GLU A 24 0.34 7.17 -13.07
CA GLU A 24 -0.69 7.04 -12.04
C GLU A 24 -0.11 6.35 -10.78
N ILE A 25 0.56 5.20 -10.93
CA ILE A 25 1.12 4.46 -9.79
C ILE A 25 2.23 5.26 -9.08
N LYS A 26 3.08 5.99 -9.84
CA LYS A 26 4.08 6.88 -9.26
C LYS A 26 3.45 8.03 -8.46
N HIS A 27 2.33 8.58 -8.93
CA HIS A 27 1.67 9.67 -8.21
C HIS A 27 1.10 9.20 -6.88
N VAL A 28 0.37 8.07 -6.91
CA VAL A 28 -0.24 7.45 -5.72
C VAL A 28 0.84 7.08 -4.69
N LEU A 29 1.89 6.38 -5.11
CA LEU A 29 2.96 5.96 -4.20
C LEU A 29 3.76 7.14 -3.64
N LYS A 30 3.93 8.22 -4.41
CA LYS A 30 4.70 9.39 -3.96
C LYS A 30 4.00 10.15 -2.84
N GLN A 31 2.67 10.12 -2.79
CA GLN A 31 1.89 10.72 -1.71
C GLN A 31 1.98 9.90 -0.42
N ALA A 32 2.08 8.58 -0.54
CA ALA A 32 2.23 7.66 0.59
C ALA A 32 3.67 7.48 1.11
N LEU A 33 4.63 8.27 0.63
CA LEU A 33 6.01 8.23 1.11
C LEU A 33 6.11 8.84 2.51
N THR A 34 6.48 8.02 3.48
CA THR A 34 6.88 8.48 4.82
C THR A 34 8.40 8.48 4.95
N LYS A 35 8.93 9.43 5.73
CA LYS A 35 10.35 9.48 6.13
C LYS A 35 10.66 8.54 7.31
N ASP A 36 9.63 8.03 7.97
CA ASP A 36 9.74 7.20 9.17
C ASP A 36 9.91 5.72 8.80
N ILE A 37 11.12 5.35 8.37
CA ILE A 37 11.46 4.00 7.92
C ILE A 37 11.75 3.00 9.06
N HIS A 38 11.94 3.48 10.29
CA HIS A 38 12.24 2.65 11.46
C HIS A 38 10.99 2.33 12.30
N ASN A 39 9.83 2.85 11.90
CA ASN A 39 8.59 2.65 12.62
C ASN A 39 7.99 1.27 12.34
N ARG A 40 8.15 0.38 13.32
CA ARG A 40 7.60 -0.98 13.26
C ARG A 40 6.09 -1.01 13.08
N ASN A 41 5.34 -0.08 13.69
CA ASN A 41 3.88 -0.04 13.55
C ASN A 41 3.46 0.31 12.12
N LEU A 42 4.14 1.28 11.52
CA LEU A 42 3.90 1.68 10.13
C LEU A 42 4.23 0.55 9.15
N TYR A 43 5.27 -0.24 9.44
CA TYR A 43 5.59 -1.44 8.67
C TYR A 43 4.50 -2.52 8.79
N MET A 44 4.06 -2.86 10.01
CA MET A 44 3.04 -3.89 10.22
C MET A 44 1.70 -3.52 9.58
N LYS A 45 1.25 -2.27 9.74
CA LYS A 45 0.05 -1.77 9.05
C LYS A 45 0.18 -1.80 7.53
N GLY A 46 1.39 -1.55 7.03
CA GLY A 46 1.69 -1.65 5.61
C GLY A 46 1.53 -3.08 5.07
N VAL A 47 2.00 -4.07 5.83
CA VAL A 47 1.82 -5.49 5.50
C VAL A 47 0.33 -5.84 5.51
N ASP A 48 -0.41 -5.44 6.56
CA ASP A 48 -1.86 -5.67 6.64
C ASP A 48 -2.63 -5.10 5.46
N HIS A 49 -2.30 -3.87 5.04
CA HIS A 49 -2.92 -3.24 3.88
C HIS A 49 -2.59 -3.95 2.57
N SER A 50 -1.34 -4.39 2.41
CA SER A 50 -0.93 -5.16 1.23
C SER A 50 -1.76 -6.46 1.11
N TYR A 51 -1.94 -7.18 2.22
CA TYR A 51 -2.77 -8.40 2.25
C TYR A 51 -4.25 -8.09 2.02
N TYR A 52 -4.74 -6.96 2.55
CA TYR A 52 -6.12 -6.51 2.36
C TYR A 52 -6.43 -6.17 0.89
N TYR A 53 -5.49 -5.60 0.14
CA TYR A 53 -5.67 -5.35 -1.29
C TYR A 53 -5.89 -6.64 -2.08
N GLU A 54 -5.22 -7.72 -1.70
CA GLU A 54 -5.34 -9.04 -2.32
C GLU A 54 -6.55 -9.85 -1.79
N GLY A 55 -7.31 -9.31 -0.84
CA GLY A 55 -8.52 -9.95 -0.29
C GLY A 55 -8.28 -10.84 0.94
N TYR A 56 -7.07 -10.80 1.51
CA TYR A 56 -6.74 -11.51 2.74
C TYR A 56 -6.91 -10.59 3.94
N SER A 57 -8.04 -10.71 4.66
CA SER A 57 -8.32 -9.93 5.88
C SER A 57 -8.36 -10.78 7.15
N LEU A 58 -7.89 -12.02 7.09
CA LEU A 58 -8.13 -13.02 8.13
C LEU A 58 -7.19 -12.90 9.34
N TYR A 59 -6.00 -12.31 9.17
CA TYR A 59 -4.99 -12.17 10.21
C TYR A 59 -4.39 -10.76 10.17
N LYS A 60 -4.09 -10.19 11.33
CA LYS A 60 -3.28 -8.98 11.45
C LYS A 60 -1.83 -9.39 11.65
N ALA A 61 -0.92 -8.79 10.90
CA ALA A 61 0.52 -8.94 11.05
C ALA A 61 1.01 -8.48 12.44
N GLU A 62 0.25 -7.63 13.13
CA GLU A 62 0.52 -7.27 14.53
C GLU A 62 0.30 -8.44 15.51
N ASP A 63 -0.53 -9.44 15.15
CA ASP A 63 -0.89 -10.60 15.99
C ASP A 63 -0.01 -11.84 15.72
N LEU A 64 0.98 -11.73 14.81
CA LEU A 64 1.96 -12.76 14.42
C LEU A 64 3.37 -12.45 14.95
#